data_AF-A0A7X6C9Y7-F1
#
_entry.id   AF-A0A7X6C9Y7-F1
#
_cell.length_a   1.000
_cell.length_b   1.000
_cell.length_c   1.000
_cell.angle_alpha   90.00
_cell.angle_beta   90.00
_cell.angle_gamma   90.00
#
_symmetry.space_group_name_H-M   'P 1'
#
loop_
_entity.id
_entity.type
_entity.pdbx_description
1 polymer ?
#
loop_
_entity_poly.entity_id
_entity_poly.type
_entity_poly.pdbx_seq_one_letter_code
_entity_poly.pdbx_strand_id
1 'polypeptide(L)'
;MTVEELLKKYAAGERNFPGINLTEANLSGVNLSGANLKGANLSVANLSGANLSQTDLTGAKLNIARLSGAHLGGANLTDADLNVAYLVRVDLKKAILTGAKLIRAELIRAELSGANLSGANLSGATLTEATLRAANLTQANLRGAHLSGAYLTEANLEQANLQGADLSRADLSGADLRGTELRQANLTQAILSGADLSGVNLRWAILSGCNLRWADLSEAKLSGADLSRADLCHANLLNASLVHADLSNAYLIRADWVGADLTGATLTGAKLHAVSRLGIKTEGMTCKWVDLSPNGDHSQIYWLNSGGTQEFFHETLPTVRIVIDAPLDQGAHFALAATYYQITQQYPSLSQPPTIEVSSRRTVLAFKMNSDDKLFATAYVAIIPFNDAATTQKNLIALMKMIQSHDAGNLNVKESKHVQQCSKALNQAISKVDQIKISNSFPKIGESINFFQIPTQMILINSRDQRLSVYHHPAFGKRLIKKYDPTNSTAGKLVENTKLTQTTLSNVLDFIKGFHNLDV
;
A
#
# COMPACT_ATOMS: atom_id res chain seq x y z
N MET A 1 -21.38 -43.43 36.68
CA MET A 1 -20.49 -44.44 36.08
C MET A 1 -19.09 -44.16 36.57
N THR A 2 -18.41 -45.16 37.13
CA THR A 2 -17.03 -45.02 37.60
C THR A 2 -16.03 -45.04 36.43
N VAL A 3 -14.78 -44.65 36.67
CA VAL A 3 -13.70 -44.75 35.66
C VAL A 3 -13.49 -46.22 35.23
N GLU A 4 -13.54 -47.16 36.17
CA GLU A 4 -13.38 -48.59 35.88
C GLU A 4 -14.50 -49.11 34.98
N GLU A 5 -15.75 -48.72 35.25
CA GLU A 5 -16.90 -49.07 34.41
C GLU A 5 -16.78 -48.49 33.00
N LEU A 6 -16.35 -47.23 32.88
CA LEU A 6 -16.08 -46.58 31.60
C LEU A 6 -15.03 -47.35 30.80
N LEU A 7 -13.90 -47.67 31.41
CA LEU A 7 -12.80 -48.36 30.74
C LEU A 7 -13.18 -49.80 30.35
N LYS A 8 -13.95 -50.50 31.18
CA LYS A 8 -14.47 -51.83 30.86
C LYS A 8 -15.42 -51.80 29.66
N LYS A 9 -16.34 -50.84 29.64
CA LYS A 9 -17.26 -50.62 28.50
C LYS A 9 -16.52 -50.23 27.23
N TYR A 10 -15.54 -49.34 27.35
CA TYR A 10 -14.69 -48.96 26.22
C TYR A 10 -13.90 -50.15 25.66
N ALA A 11 -13.32 -50.98 26.53
CA ALA A 11 -12.64 -52.21 26.14
C ALA A 11 -13.58 -53.22 25.47
N ALA A 12 -14.87 -53.24 25.85
CA ALA A 12 -15.91 -54.04 25.21
C ALA A 12 -16.42 -53.48 23.87
N GLY A 13 -15.87 -52.35 23.40
CA GLY A 13 -16.24 -51.73 22.11
C GLY A 13 -17.29 -50.63 22.21
N GLU A 14 -17.83 -50.33 23.40
CA GLU A 14 -18.71 -49.17 23.59
C GLU A 14 -17.90 -47.88 23.36
N ARG A 15 -18.44 -46.95 22.57
CA ARG A 15 -17.81 -45.66 22.29
C ARG A 15 -18.69 -44.48 22.70
N ASN A 16 -19.91 -44.72 23.15
CA ASN A 16 -20.91 -43.68 23.35
C ASN A 16 -21.12 -43.38 24.84
N PHE A 17 -20.54 -42.27 25.32
CA PHE A 17 -20.60 -41.85 26.73
C PHE A 17 -21.01 -40.37 26.88
N PRO A 18 -22.10 -39.91 26.23
CA PRO A 18 -22.49 -38.50 26.26
C PRO A 18 -22.94 -38.10 27.67
N GLY A 19 -22.60 -36.87 28.08
CA GLY A 19 -23.01 -36.28 29.34
C GLY A 19 -22.43 -36.96 30.59
N ILE A 20 -21.45 -37.87 30.42
CA ILE A 20 -20.86 -38.58 31.55
C ILE A 20 -20.21 -37.60 32.54
N ASN A 21 -20.42 -37.83 33.83
CA ASN A 21 -19.73 -37.09 34.87
C ASN A 21 -18.46 -37.83 35.32
N LEU A 22 -17.32 -37.24 35.02
CA LEU A 22 -15.96 -37.67 35.35
C LEU A 22 -15.19 -36.52 36.04
N THR A 23 -15.90 -35.67 36.77
CA THR A 23 -15.29 -34.57 37.54
C THR A 23 -14.24 -35.14 38.49
N GLU A 24 -13.07 -34.49 38.56
CA GLU A 24 -11.93 -34.92 39.40
C GLU A 24 -11.39 -36.33 39.10
N ALA A 25 -11.86 -36.99 38.05
CA ALA A 25 -11.43 -38.34 37.72
C ALA A 25 -9.95 -38.39 37.32
N ASN A 26 -9.26 -39.45 37.72
CA ASN A 26 -7.93 -39.75 37.21
C ASN A 26 -8.03 -40.63 35.96
N LEU A 27 -7.73 -40.04 34.81
CA LEU A 27 -7.75 -40.62 33.48
C LEU A 27 -6.38 -40.42 32.79
N SER A 28 -5.30 -40.32 33.57
CA SER A 28 -3.96 -40.14 33.01
C SER A 28 -3.56 -41.34 32.15
N GLY A 29 -3.05 -41.09 30.95
CA GLY A 29 -2.57 -42.13 30.03
C GLY A 29 -3.65 -43.06 29.46
N VAL A 30 -4.94 -42.84 29.75
CA VAL A 30 -6.00 -43.71 29.22
C VAL A 30 -6.14 -43.54 27.72
N ASN A 31 -6.60 -44.59 27.05
CA ASN A 31 -7.01 -44.50 25.65
C ASN A 31 -8.53 -44.43 25.56
N LEU A 32 -9.03 -43.30 25.05
CA LEU A 32 -10.43 -43.04 24.75
C LEU A 32 -10.60 -42.53 23.31
N SER A 33 -9.65 -42.79 22.41
CA SER A 33 -9.68 -42.34 21.03
C SER A 33 -11.00 -42.69 20.33
N GLY A 34 -11.61 -41.72 19.63
CA GLY A 34 -12.88 -41.91 18.91
C GLY A 34 -14.10 -42.09 19.81
N ALA A 35 -13.98 -41.95 21.14
CA ALA A 35 -15.13 -41.95 22.02
C ALA A 35 -15.99 -40.68 21.82
N ASN A 36 -17.31 -40.85 21.93
CA ASN A 36 -18.26 -39.77 22.10
C ASN A 36 -18.38 -39.43 23.58
N LEU A 37 -17.82 -38.28 23.96
CA LEU A 37 -17.86 -37.65 25.28
C LEU A 37 -18.57 -36.29 25.19
N LYS A 38 -19.51 -36.13 24.25
CA LYS A 38 -20.29 -34.90 24.08
C LYS A 38 -20.96 -34.49 25.37
N GLY A 39 -20.75 -33.24 25.80
CA GLY A 39 -21.30 -32.70 27.04
C GLY A 39 -20.78 -33.35 28.32
N ALA A 40 -19.73 -34.17 28.26
CA ALA A 40 -19.14 -34.78 29.44
C ALA A 40 -18.63 -33.70 30.41
N ASN A 41 -18.73 -33.98 31.72
CA ASN A 41 -18.10 -33.15 32.73
C ASN A 41 -16.78 -33.80 33.16
N LEU A 42 -15.68 -33.22 32.69
CA LEU A 42 -14.29 -33.57 32.94
C LEU A 42 -13.57 -32.44 33.71
N SER A 43 -14.33 -31.59 34.41
CA SER A 43 -13.76 -30.48 35.18
C SER A 43 -12.80 -31.04 36.24
N VAL A 44 -11.63 -30.43 36.38
CA VAL A 44 -10.57 -30.84 37.33
C VAL A 44 -10.01 -32.26 37.07
N ALA A 45 -10.45 -32.95 36.01
CA ALA A 45 -9.96 -34.30 35.71
C ALA A 45 -8.47 -34.29 35.33
N ASN A 46 -7.77 -35.36 35.70
CA ASN A 46 -6.41 -35.60 35.24
C ASN A 46 -6.44 -36.44 33.96
N LEU A 47 -6.22 -35.81 32.81
CA LEU A 47 -6.13 -36.40 31.48
C LEU A 47 -4.70 -36.34 30.92
N SER A 48 -3.69 -36.15 31.79
CA SER A 48 -2.30 -36.00 31.35
C SER A 48 -1.86 -37.23 30.57
N GLY A 49 -1.30 -37.04 29.37
CA GLY A 49 -0.89 -38.11 28.47
C GLY A 49 -2.01 -39.01 27.93
N ALA A 50 -3.29 -38.69 28.16
CA ALA A 50 -4.39 -39.48 27.64
C ALA A 50 -4.47 -39.39 26.10
N ASN A 51 -4.87 -40.48 25.45
CA ASN A 51 -5.21 -40.49 24.04
C ASN A 51 -6.71 -40.24 23.86
N LEU A 52 -7.04 -39.02 23.42
CA LEU A 52 -8.36 -38.50 23.08
C LEU A 52 -8.42 -38.11 21.60
N SER A 53 -7.59 -38.73 20.75
CA SER A 53 -7.62 -38.45 19.31
C SER A 53 -8.99 -38.78 18.72
N GLN A 54 -9.49 -37.93 17.83
CA GLN A 54 -10.80 -38.09 17.16
C GLN A 54 -12.02 -38.22 18.11
N THR A 55 -11.90 -37.84 19.39
CA THR A 55 -13.05 -37.87 20.32
C THR A 55 -14.02 -36.73 20.03
N ASP A 56 -15.31 -36.98 20.23
CA ASP A 56 -16.32 -35.92 20.29
C ASP A 56 -16.42 -35.40 21.74
N LEU A 57 -15.89 -34.21 21.98
CA LEU A 57 -15.95 -33.44 23.23
C LEU A 57 -16.81 -32.18 23.06
N THR A 58 -17.74 -32.17 22.09
CA THR A 58 -18.61 -31.02 21.85
C THR A 58 -19.34 -30.62 23.13
N GLY A 59 -19.22 -29.35 23.53
CA GLY A 59 -19.83 -28.80 24.76
C GLY A 59 -19.35 -29.45 26.06
N ALA A 60 -18.26 -30.23 26.06
CA ALA A 60 -17.71 -30.82 27.26
C ALA A 60 -17.14 -29.75 28.20
N LYS A 61 -17.22 -30.01 29.51
CA LYS A 61 -16.64 -29.15 30.55
C LYS A 61 -15.28 -29.71 30.95
N LEU A 62 -14.22 -28.95 30.68
CA LEU A 62 -12.81 -29.28 30.92
C LEU A 62 -12.14 -28.18 31.75
N ASN A 63 -12.91 -27.40 32.50
CA ASN A 63 -12.39 -26.33 33.35
C ASN A 63 -11.34 -26.89 34.32
N ILE A 64 -10.16 -26.28 34.37
CA ILE A 64 -9.05 -26.66 35.26
C ILE A 64 -8.56 -28.11 35.01
N ALA A 65 -8.95 -28.76 33.91
CA ALA A 65 -8.51 -30.10 33.59
C ALA A 65 -7.00 -30.12 33.27
N ARG A 66 -6.32 -31.21 33.66
CA ARG A 66 -4.90 -31.41 33.37
C ARG A 66 -4.75 -32.26 32.12
N LEU A 67 -4.32 -31.65 31.02
CA LEU A 67 -4.21 -32.27 29.69
C LEU A 67 -2.76 -32.22 29.16
N SER A 68 -1.77 -32.06 30.05
CA SER A 68 -0.38 -31.95 29.65
C SER A 68 0.06 -33.20 28.89
N GLY A 69 0.60 -33.01 27.68
CA GLY A 69 1.00 -34.10 26.79
C GLY A 69 -0.12 -35.00 26.28
N ALA A 70 -1.40 -34.65 26.47
CA ALA A 70 -2.51 -35.44 25.93
C ALA A 70 -2.57 -35.33 24.40
N HIS A 71 -3.12 -36.37 23.75
CA HIS A 71 -3.33 -36.41 22.31
C HIS A 71 -4.80 -36.15 21.98
N LEU A 72 -5.10 -34.99 21.40
CA LEU A 72 -6.43 -34.56 20.94
C LEU A 72 -6.44 -34.28 19.42
N GLY A 73 -5.50 -34.88 18.66
CA GLY A 73 -5.46 -34.74 17.21
C GLY A 73 -6.80 -35.11 16.57
N GLY A 74 -7.38 -34.19 15.80
CA GLY A 74 -8.67 -34.34 15.15
C GLY A 74 -9.89 -34.44 16.08
N ALA A 75 -9.74 -34.17 17.38
CA ALA A 75 -10.86 -34.16 18.32
C ALA A 75 -11.81 -32.99 18.02
N ASN A 76 -13.11 -33.18 18.29
CA ASN A 76 -14.10 -32.13 18.21
C ASN A 76 -14.37 -31.54 19.60
N LEU A 77 -13.89 -30.32 19.84
CA LEU A 77 -14.05 -29.52 21.05
C LEU A 77 -14.95 -28.30 20.81
N THR A 78 -15.85 -28.37 19.83
CA THR A 78 -16.79 -27.26 19.53
C THR A 78 -17.56 -26.88 20.81
N ASP A 79 -17.56 -25.59 21.13
CA ASP A 79 -18.19 -25.03 22.34
C ASP A 79 -17.74 -25.65 23.68
N ALA A 80 -16.62 -26.38 23.71
CA ALA A 80 -16.07 -26.96 24.93
C ALA A 80 -15.52 -25.86 25.86
N ASP A 81 -15.58 -26.12 27.16
CA ASP A 81 -15.16 -25.18 28.19
C ASP A 81 -13.83 -25.62 28.82
N LEU A 82 -12.72 -25.08 28.32
CA LEU A 82 -11.34 -25.36 28.73
C LEU A 82 -10.71 -24.20 29.52
N ASN A 83 -11.51 -23.37 30.20
CA ASN A 83 -10.95 -22.23 30.94
C ASN A 83 -9.97 -22.73 32.01
N VAL A 84 -8.82 -22.07 32.09
CA VAL A 84 -7.76 -22.38 33.06
C VAL A 84 -7.26 -23.84 32.96
N ALA A 85 -7.48 -24.52 31.83
CA ALA A 85 -6.99 -25.88 31.62
C ALA A 85 -5.47 -25.88 31.37
N TYR A 86 -4.81 -26.94 31.83
CA TYR A 86 -3.36 -27.14 31.67
C TYR A 86 -3.09 -27.97 30.42
N LEU A 87 -2.79 -27.31 29.30
CA LEU A 87 -2.64 -27.89 27.96
C LEU A 87 -1.17 -27.87 27.49
N VAL A 88 -0.22 -27.84 28.42
CA VAL A 88 1.21 -27.80 28.11
C VAL A 88 1.60 -29.01 27.25
N ARG A 89 2.22 -28.76 26.08
CA ARG A 89 2.61 -29.81 25.11
C ARG A 89 1.48 -30.71 24.63
N VAL A 90 0.23 -30.25 24.69
CA VAL A 90 -0.90 -31.00 24.13
C VAL A 90 -0.79 -31.08 22.61
N ASP A 91 -1.21 -32.20 22.02
CA ASP A 91 -1.39 -32.33 20.58
C ASP A 91 -2.86 -32.06 20.21
N LEU A 92 -3.12 -30.93 19.56
CA LEU A 92 -4.41 -30.49 19.03
C LEU A 92 -4.37 -30.37 17.50
N LYS A 93 -3.48 -31.09 16.80
CA LYS A 93 -3.41 -31.02 15.32
C LYS A 93 -4.77 -31.28 14.70
N LYS A 94 -5.21 -30.38 13.83
CA LYS A 94 -6.50 -30.49 13.11
C LYS A 94 -7.72 -30.66 14.02
N ALA A 95 -7.62 -30.33 15.31
CA ALA A 95 -8.76 -30.36 16.22
C ALA A 95 -9.74 -29.24 15.86
N ILE A 96 -11.02 -29.44 16.19
CA ILE A 96 -12.08 -28.45 15.97
C ILE A 96 -12.38 -27.80 17.31
N LEU A 97 -11.98 -26.55 17.51
CA LEU A 97 -12.20 -25.74 18.71
C LEU A 97 -13.11 -24.53 18.42
N THR A 98 -13.99 -24.63 17.43
CA THR A 98 -14.95 -23.56 17.09
C THR A 98 -15.75 -23.15 18.33
N GLY A 99 -15.73 -21.85 18.67
CA GLY A 99 -16.46 -21.32 19.83
C GLY A 99 -15.96 -21.82 21.21
N ALA A 100 -14.88 -22.61 21.25
CA ALA A 100 -14.35 -23.14 22.52
C ALA A 100 -13.86 -22.01 23.43
N LYS A 101 -14.01 -22.21 24.75
CA LYS A 101 -13.55 -21.26 25.77
C LYS A 101 -12.22 -21.76 26.32
N LEU A 102 -11.16 -21.00 26.11
CA LEU A 102 -9.78 -21.26 26.53
C LEU A 102 -9.26 -20.08 27.36
N ILE A 103 -10.14 -19.41 28.12
CA ILE A 103 -9.80 -18.22 28.87
C ILE A 103 -8.73 -18.59 29.90
N ARG A 104 -7.58 -17.90 29.82
CA ARG A 104 -6.42 -18.15 30.69
C ARG A 104 -5.93 -19.61 30.69
N ALA A 105 -6.16 -20.36 29.61
CA ALA A 105 -5.63 -21.71 29.45
C ALA A 105 -4.12 -21.68 29.17
N GLU A 106 -3.40 -22.73 29.61
CA GLU A 106 -1.96 -22.86 29.43
C GLU A 106 -1.62 -23.78 28.26
N LEU A 107 -1.42 -23.22 27.08
CA LEU A 107 -1.09 -23.90 25.81
C LEU A 107 0.41 -23.80 25.49
N ILE A 108 1.29 -23.74 26.50
CA ILE A 108 2.74 -23.61 26.30
C ILE A 108 3.25 -24.80 25.48
N ARG A 109 3.90 -24.51 24.35
CA ARG A 109 4.39 -25.53 23.39
C ARG A 109 3.31 -26.52 22.92
N ALA A 110 2.06 -26.10 22.92
CA ALA A 110 0.97 -26.88 22.35
C ALA A 110 1.09 -26.93 20.81
N GLU A 111 0.60 -28.01 20.23
CA GLU A 111 0.65 -28.24 18.79
C GLU A 111 -0.76 -28.13 18.21
N LEU A 112 -1.05 -27.03 17.53
CA LEU A 112 -2.35 -26.63 17.00
C LEU A 112 -2.32 -26.51 15.45
N SER A 113 -1.33 -27.10 14.77
CA SER A 113 -1.24 -26.99 13.31
C SER A 113 -2.53 -27.47 12.63
N GLY A 114 -3.09 -26.61 11.78
CA GLY A 114 -4.35 -26.86 11.06
C GLY A 114 -5.60 -26.96 11.95
N ALA A 115 -5.52 -26.61 13.23
CA ALA A 115 -6.68 -26.59 14.11
C ALA A 115 -7.66 -25.47 13.72
N ASN A 116 -8.96 -25.70 13.94
CA ASN A 116 -9.98 -24.68 13.73
C ASN A 116 -10.39 -24.05 15.06
N LEU A 117 -9.90 -22.85 15.35
CA LEU A 117 -10.21 -22.02 16.51
C LEU A 117 -11.13 -20.84 16.17
N SER A 118 -11.89 -20.92 15.06
CA SER A 118 -12.80 -19.84 14.67
C SER A 118 -13.77 -19.46 15.80
N GLY A 119 -13.81 -18.18 16.15
CA GLY A 119 -14.65 -17.66 17.23
C GLY A 119 -14.28 -18.15 18.65
N ALA A 120 -13.18 -18.88 18.82
CA ALA A 120 -12.74 -19.32 20.15
C ALA A 120 -12.33 -18.14 21.04
N ASN A 121 -12.50 -18.29 22.35
CA ASN A 121 -12.09 -17.29 23.33
C ASN A 121 -10.81 -17.73 24.04
N LEU A 122 -9.67 -17.21 23.60
CA LEU A 122 -8.33 -17.41 24.17
C LEU A 122 -7.86 -16.19 24.98
N SER A 123 -8.79 -15.36 25.51
CA SER A 123 -8.40 -14.16 26.26
C SER A 123 -7.52 -14.50 27.46
N GLY A 124 -6.36 -13.83 27.55
CA GLY A 124 -5.34 -14.07 28.56
C GLY A 124 -4.71 -15.47 28.55
N ALA A 125 -4.91 -16.28 27.50
CA ALA A 125 -4.29 -17.59 27.37
C ALA A 125 -2.78 -17.47 27.14
N THR A 126 -2.02 -18.49 27.56
CA THR A 126 -0.58 -18.57 27.34
C THR A 126 -0.28 -19.57 26.23
N LEU A 127 0.11 -19.08 25.06
CA LEU A 127 0.51 -19.84 23.87
C LEU A 127 2.01 -19.68 23.55
N THR A 128 2.84 -19.39 24.55
CA THR A 128 4.30 -19.24 24.37
C THR A 128 4.89 -20.47 23.68
N GLU A 129 5.64 -20.24 22.61
CA GLU A 129 6.25 -21.27 21.75
C GLU A 129 5.26 -22.34 21.22
N ALA A 130 3.96 -22.04 21.16
CA ALA A 130 2.97 -22.93 20.56
C ALA A 130 3.07 -22.92 19.02
N THR A 131 2.73 -24.04 18.40
CA THR A 131 2.68 -24.19 16.95
C THR A 131 1.25 -24.02 16.45
N LEU A 132 0.94 -22.96 15.71
CA LEU A 132 -0.38 -22.66 15.13
C LEU A 132 -0.30 -22.55 13.59
N ARG A 133 0.59 -23.32 12.94
CA ARG A 133 0.78 -23.25 11.48
C ARG A 133 -0.51 -23.59 10.74
N ALA A 134 -0.92 -22.74 9.80
CA ALA A 134 -2.16 -22.88 9.04
C ALA A 134 -3.42 -23.07 9.92
N ALA A 135 -3.39 -22.62 11.18
CA ALA A 135 -4.57 -22.67 12.05
C ALA A 135 -5.58 -21.59 11.64
N ASN A 136 -6.87 -21.89 11.80
CA ASN A 136 -7.95 -20.94 11.57
C ASN A 136 -8.32 -20.26 12.90
N LEU A 137 -7.97 -19.00 13.08
CA LEU A 137 -8.26 -18.14 14.23
C LEU A 137 -9.23 -17.01 13.85
N THR A 138 -10.00 -17.17 12.77
CA THR A 138 -10.97 -16.15 12.32
C THR A 138 -11.91 -15.77 13.45
N GLN A 139 -12.04 -14.46 13.70
CA GLN A 139 -12.88 -13.91 14.77
C GLN A 139 -12.56 -14.41 16.19
N ALA A 140 -11.41 -15.05 16.41
CA ALA A 140 -11.01 -15.51 17.74
C ALA A 140 -10.67 -14.32 18.64
N ASN A 141 -10.97 -14.45 19.93
CA ASN A 141 -10.60 -13.46 20.93
C ASN A 141 -9.31 -13.88 21.64
N LEU A 142 -8.20 -13.25 21.29
CA LEU A 142 -6.86 -13.41 21.88
C LEU A 142 -6.43 -12.17 22.69
N ARG A 143 -7.38 -11.37 23.19
CA ARG A 143 -7.07 -10.17 23.96
C ARG A 143 -6.16 -10.50 25.14
N GLY A 144 -5.01 -9.81 25.22
CA GLY A 144 -4.02 -10.00 26.27
C GLY A 144 -3.39 -11.39 26.33
N ALA A 145 -3.49 -12.19 25.26
CA ALA A 145 -2.86 -13.50 25.21
C ALA A 145 -1.32 -13.38 25.07
N HIS A 146 -0.59 -14.37 25.58
CA HIS A 146 0.85 -14.47 25.49
C HIS A 146 1.25 -15.44 24.38
N LEU A 147 1.63 -14.93 23.22
CA LEU A 147 2.06 -15.68 22.03
C LEU A 147 3.55 -15.50 21.72
N SER A 148 4.37 -15.15 22.72
CA SER A 148 5.80 -14.95 22.51
C SER A 148 6.47 -16.20 21.92
N GLY A 149 7.20 -16.01 20.82
CA GLY A 149 7.84 -17.10 20.08
C GLY A 149 6.89 -18.13 19.44
N ALA A 150 5.59 -17.86 19.35
CA ALA A 150 4.64 -18.78 18.71
C ALA A 150 4.83 -18.83 17.18
N TYR A 151 4.53 -19.99 16.58
CA TYR A 151 4.64 -20.22 15.14
C TYR A 151 3.26 -20.16 14.48
N LEU A 152 2.92 -19.02 13.88
CA LEU A 152 1.64 -18.73 13.22
C LEU A 152 1.77 -18.62 11.69
N THR A 153 2.77 -19.27 11.09
CA THR A 153 2.97 -19.22 9.63
C THR A 153 1.71 -19.67 8.89
N GLU A 154 1.26 -18.88 7.92
CA GLU A 154 0.05 -19.12 7.11
C GLU A 154 -1.25 -19.26 7.94
N ALA A 155 -1.25 -18.84 9.21
CA ALA A 155 -2.47 -18.84 10.01
C ALA A 155 -3.46 -17.79 9.50
N ASN A 156 -4.75 -18.09 9.61
CA ASN A 156 -5.81 -17.12 9.31
C ASN A 156 -6.29 -16.47 10.62
N LEU A 157 -5.96 -15.19 10.81
CA LEU A 157 -6.37 -14.36 11.94
C LEU A 157 -7.38 -13.28 11.53
N GLU A 158 -8.03 -13.41 10.37
CA GLU A 158 -8.98 -12.40 9.87
C GLU A 158 -10.02 -12.05 10.96
N GLN A 159 -10.16 -10.75 11.22
CA GLN A 159 -11.05 -10.18 12.24
C GLN A 159 -10.82 -10.68 13.69
N ALA A 160 -9.66 -11.28 14.00
CA ALA A 160 -9.34 -11.66 15.36
C ALA A 160 -9.08 -10.43 16.26
N ASN A 161 -9.29 -10.60 17.56
CA ASN A 161 -8.98 -9.57 18.56
C ASN A 161 -7.70 -9.94 19.32
N LEU A 162 -6.60 -9.26 19.00
CA LEU A 162 -5.29 -9.39 19.63
C LEU A 162 -4.90 -8.14 20.42
N GLN A 163 -5.88 -7.35 20.88
CA GLN A 163 -5.60 -6.14 21.64
C GLN A 163 -4.73 -6.46 22.87
N GLY A 164 -3.58 -5.80 22.99
CA GLY A 164 -2.64 -5.97 24.09
C GLY A 164 -1.97 -7.34 24.18
N ALA A 165 -2.05 -8.16 23.12
CA ALA A 165 -1.38 -9.46 23.09
C ALA A 165 0.14 -9.30 22.95
N ASP A 166 0.89 -10.26 23.49
CA ASP A 166 2.34 -10.36 23.32
C ASP A 166 2.69 -11.35 22.21
N LEU A 167 3.05 -10.84 21.04
CA LEU A 167 3.51 -11.57 19.85
C LEU A 167 5.03 -11.39 19.64
N SER A 168 5.77 -11.01 20.69
CA SER A 168 7.21 -10.79 20.56
C SER A 168 7.91 -12.05 20.04
N ARG A 169 8.74 -11.88 19.00
CA ARG A 169 9.46 -12.97 18.30
C ARG A 169 8.56 -14.07 17.71
N ALA A 170 7.25 -13.84 17.58
CA ALA A 170 6.37 -14.77 16.90
C ALA A 170 6.65 -14.78 15.39
N ASP A 171 6.42 -15.92 14.74
CA ASP A 171 6.52 -16.08 13.29
C ASP A 171 5.12 -16.11 12.67
N LEU A 172 4.71 -14.98 12.10
CA LEU A 172 3.46 -14.76 11.36
C LEU A 172 3.70 -14.68 9.84
N SER A 173 4.77 -15.30 9.32
CA SER A 173 5.06 -15.26 7.89
C SER A 173 3.89 -15.78 7.06
N GLY A 174 3.45 -15.00 6.07
CA GLY A 174 2.33 -15.33 5.20
C GLY A 174 0.96 -15.45 5.89
N ALA A 175 0.83 -14.99 7.14
CA ALA A 175 -0.46 -15.02 7.84
C ALA A 175 -1.45 -13.99 7.26
N ASP A 176 -2.73 -14.30 7.36
CA ASP A 176 -3.83 -13.38 7.02
C ASP A 176 -4.29 -12.66 8.30
N LEU A 177 -4.04 -11.36 8.39
CA LEU A 177 -4.41 -10.51 9.53
C LEU A 177 -5.43 -9.42 9.13
N ARG A 178 -6.14 -9.58 8.01
CA ARG A 178 -7.10 -8.59 7.53
C ARG A 178 -8.13 -8.23 8.60
N GLY A 179 -8.30 -6.93 8.84
CA GLY A 179 -9.25 -6.41 9.83
C GLY A 179 -8.98 -6.82 11.29
N THR A 180 -7.80 -7.36 11.60
CA THR A 180 -7.42 -7.74 12.98
C THR A 180 -7.29 -6.50 13.88
N GLU A 181 -7.66 -6.64 15.15
CA GLU A 181 -7.42 -5.63 16.18
C GLU A 181 -6.12 -5.92 16.94
N LEU A 182 -5.07 -5.15 16.67
CA LEU A 182 -3.73 -5.27 17.27
C LEU A 182 -3.33 -4.04 18.10
N ARG A 183 -4.29 -3.20 18.51
CA ARG A 183 -4.00 -2.06 19.39
C ARG A 183 -3.20 -2.48 20.61
N GLN A 184 -2.13 -1.73 20.88
CA GLN A 184 -1.24 -1.95 22.03
C GLN A 184 -0.59 -3.33 22.07
N ALA A 185 -0.61 -4.10 20.98
CA ALA A 185 0.07 -5.39 20.91
C ALA A 185 1.60 -5.20 20.87
N ASN A 186 2.32 -6.16 21.43
CA ASN A 186 3.78 -6.22 21.33
C ASN A 186 4.19 -7.18 20.22
N LEU A 187 4.72 -6.65 19.12
CA LEU A 187 5.23 -7.37 17.94
C LEU A 187 6.76 -7.22 17.82
N THR A 188 7.45 -6.87 18.93
CA THR A 188 8.90 -6.68 18.92
C THR A 188 9.61 -7.90 18.34
N GLN A 189 10.43 -7.68 17.31
CA GLN A 189 11.18 -8.74 16.60
C GLN A 189 10.30 -9.86 16.01
N ALA A 190 9.00 -9.64 15.81
CA ALA A 190 8.14 -10.61 15.11
C ALA A 190 8.50 -10.70 13.62
N ILE A 191 8.23 -11.86 13.02
CA ILE A 191 8.40 -12.08 11.58
C ILE A 191 7.01 -12.05 10.95
N LEU A 192 6.77 -11.07 10.08
CA LEU A 192 5.51 -10.82 9.38
C LEU A 192 5.74 -10.76 7.86
N SER A 193 6.81 -11.39 7.37
CA SER A 193 7.16 -11.32 5.95
C SER A 193 6.06 -11.94 5.09
N GLY A 194 5.60 -11.19 4.09
CA GLY A 194 4.51 -11.60 3.20
C GLY A 194 3.14 -11.72 3.86
N ALA A 195 2.95 -11.23 5.08
CA ALA A 195 1.65 -11.25 5.74
C ALA A 195 0.70 -10.20 5.14
N ASP A 196 -0.60 -10.51 5.13
CA ASP A 196 -1.66 -9.57 4.75
C ASP A 196 -2.17 -8.85 6.01
N LEU A 197 -1.82 -7.58 6.14
CA LEU A 197 -2.20 -6.68 7.24
C LEU A 197 -3.12 -5.56 6.72
N SER A 198 -3.79 -5.75 5.58
CA SER A 198 -4.63 -4.70 5.00
C SER A 198 -5.77 -4.31 5.94
N GLY A 199 -5.93 -3.00 6.14
CA GLY A 199 -6.92 -2.40 7.04
C GLY A 199 -6.74 -2.72 8.54
N VAL A 200 -5.63 -3.33 8.95
CA VAL A 200 -5.38 -3.73 10.35
C VAL A 200 -5.34 -2.53 11.30
N ASN A 201 -5.75 -2.73 12.55
CA ASN A 201 -5.63 -1.70 13.59
C ASN A 201 -4.39 -1.94 14.47
N LEU A 202 -3.31 -1.23 14.20
CA LEU A 202 -2.02 -1.31 14.90
C LEU A 202 -1.73 -0.08 15.78
N ARG A 203 -2.75 0.70 16.17
CA ARG A 203 -2.54 1.92 16.95
C ARG A 203 -1.84 1.60 18.28
N TRP A 204 -0.77 2.36 18.56
CA TRP A 204 0.09 2.18 19.74
C TRP A 204 0.71 0.79 19.88
N ALA A 205 0.79 0.00 18.82
CA ALA A 205 1.50 -1.27 18.84
C ALA A 205 3.02 -1.05 18.82
N ILE A 206 3.76 -2.01 19.37
CA ILE A 206 5.23 -2.01 19.38
C ILE A 206 5.70 -2.98 18.30
N LEU A 207 6.16 -2.47 17.17
CA LEU A 207 6.70 -3.22 16.03
C LEU A 207 8.23 -3.08 15.90
N SER A 208 8.92 -2.65 16.96
CA SER A 208 10.35 -2.38 16.90
C SER A 208 11.15 -3.61 16.43
N GLY A 209 11.99 -3.42 15.41
CA GLY A 209 12.82 -4.47 14.84
C GLY A 209 12.08 -5.66 14.20
N CYS A 210 10.79 -5.54 13.90
CA CYS A 210 10.06 -6.61 13.20
C CYS A 210 10.49 -6.73 11.73
N ASN A 211 10.25 -7.91 11.13
CA ASN A 211 10.42 -8.14 9.71
C ASN A 211 9.06 -8.09 9.01
N LEU A 212 8.78 -6.99 8.32
CA LEU A 212 7.57 -6.73 7.52
C LEU A 212 7.87 -6.77 6.00
N ARG A 213 8.93 -7.45 5.58
CA ARG A 213 9.29 -7.51 4.15
C ARG A 213 8.14 -8.08 3.34
N TRP A 214 7.78 -7.43 2.23
CA TRP A 214 6.68 -7.86 1.35
C TRP A 214 5.30 -7.93 2.01
N ALA A 215 5.13 -7.38 3.22
CA ALA A 215 3.84 -7.36 3.89
C ALA A 215 2.90 -6.34 3.24
N ASP A 216 1.59 -6.62 3.24
CA ASP A 216 0.58 -5.67 2.81
C ASP A 216 -0.02 -4.94 4.02
N LEU A 217 0.38 -3.70 4.26
CA LEU A 217 -0.18 -2.78 5.26
C LEU A 217 -1.03 -1.68 4.62
N SER A 218 -1.61 -1.91 3.43
CA SER A 218 -2.51 -0.94 2.82
C SER A 218 -3.67 -0.59 3.75
N GLU A 219 -3.97 0.70 3.87
CA GLU A 219 -5.01 1.25 4.76
C GLU A 219 -4.84 0.90 6.26
N ALA A 220 -3.68 0.39 6.67
CA ALA A 220 -3.41 0.05 8.06
C ALA A 220 -3.42 1.29 8.97
N LYS A 221 -3.94 1.13 10.19
CA LYS A 221 -4.01 2.19 11.20
C LYS A 221 -2.85 2.05 12.17
N LEU A 222 -1.75 2.74 11.89
CA LEU A 222 -0.48 2.69 12.64
C LEU A 222 -0.25 3.92 13.52
N SER A 223 -1.32 4.68 13.85
CA SER A 223 -1.15 5.93 14.60
C SER A 223 -0.50 5.67 15.97
N GLY A 224 0.61 6.36 16.26
CA GLY A 224 1.38 6.19 17.49
C GLY A 224 2.11 4.86 17.63
N ALA A 225 2.23 4.06 16.56
CA ALA A 225 2.95 2.79 16.58
C ALA A 225 4.48 3.02 16.57
N ASP A 226 5.22 2.13 17.22
CA ASP A 226 6.68 2.11 17.18
C ASP A 226 7.16 1.12 16.11
N LEU A 227 7.57 1.60 14.95
CA LEU A 227 8.21 0.84 13.87
C LEU A 227 9.73 1.07 13.83
N SER A 228 10.33 1.51 14.94
CA SER A 228 11.76 1.80 14.95
C SER A 228 12.57 0.55 14.57
N ARG A 229 13.49 0.71 13.63
CA ARG A 229 14.33 -0.38 13.07
C ARG A 229 13.55 -1.53 12.42
N ALA A 230 12.25 -1.39 12.14
CA ALA A 230 11.49 -2.39 11.40
C ALA A 230 12.01 -2.53 9.96
N ASP A 231 11.98 -3.74 9.41
CA ASP A 231 12.27 -4.00 8.00
C ASP A 231 10.98 -4.03 7.18
N LEU A 232 10.69 -2.92 6.50
CA LEU A 232 9.54 -2.72 5.61
C LEU A 232 9.96 -2.79 4.13
N CYS A 233 11.08 -3.43 3.79
CA CYS A 233 11.50 -3.49 2.40
C CYS A 233 10.42 -4.17 1.54
N HIS A 234 10.06 -3.56 0.42
CA HIS A 234 8.99 -4.02 -0.48
C HIS A 234 7.59 -4.10 0.14
N ALA A 235 7.36 -3.53 1.32
CA ALA A 235 6.03 -3.50 1.93
C ALA A 235 5.10 -2.53 1.19
N ASN A 236 3.81 -2.85 1.19
CA ASN A 236 2.75 -1.96 0.74
C ASN A 236 2.18 -1.21 1.95
N LEU A 237 2.24 0.10 1.97
CA LEU A 237 1.69 1.02 2.97
C LEU A 237 0.77 2.06 2.32
N LEU A 238 0.18 1.74 1.16
CA LEU A 238 -0.71 2.63 0.44
C LEU A 238 -1.85 3.10 1.35
N ASN A 239 -2.05 4.41 1.44
CA ASN A 239 -3.05 5.05 2.31
C ASN A 239 -2.97 4.68 3.81
N ALA A 240 -1.83 4.17 4.29
CA ALA A 240 -1.65 3.84 5.70
C ALA A 240 -1.62 5.10 6.58
N SER A 241 -2.17 5.02 7.79
CA SER A 241 -2.12 6.10 8.78
C SER A 241 -0.94 5.92 9.72
N LEU A 242 0.15 6.65 9.50
CA LEU A 242 1.38 6.66 10.29
C LEU A 242 1.44 7.88 11.23
N VAL A 243 0.29 8.46 11.58
CA VAL A 243 0.21 9.66 12.42
C VAL A 243 0.91 9.44 13.76
N HIS A 244 1.91 10.24 14.10
CA HIS A 244 2.75 10.08 15.30
C HIS A 244 3.48 8.73 15.42
N ALA A 245 3.62 7.98 14.33
CA ALA A 245 4.40 6.74 14.34
C ALA A 245 5.90 7.03 14.40
N ASP A 246 6.65 6.13 15.04
CA ASP A 246 8.11 6.17 15.04
C ASP A 246 8.66 5.22 13.99
N LEU A 247 9.23 5.76 12.91
CA LEU A 247 9.95 5.02 11.87
C LEU A 247 11.47 5.25 11.93
N SER A 248 11.98 5.67 13.10
CA SER A 248 13.41 5.92 13.29
C SER A 248 14.21 4.68 12.92
N ASN A 249 15.18 4.86 12.03
CA ASN A 249 16.04 3.79 11.52
C ASN A 249 15.34 2.63 10.78
N ALA A 250 14.06 2.75 10.43
CA ALA A 250 13.33 1.73 9.68
C ALA A 250 13.88 1.57 8.25
N TYR A 251 13.76 0.36 7.69
CA TYR A 251 14.16 0.05 6.33
C TYR A 251 12.92 0.08 5.42
N LEU A 252 12.75 1.12 4.63
CA LEU A 252 11.62 1.27 3.70
C LEU A 252 12.06 1.06 2.24
N ILE A 253 13.18 0.39 1.99
CA ILE A 253 13.73 0.25 0.64
C ILE A 253 12.69 -0.41 -0.28
N ARG A 254 12.31 0.28 -1.35
CA ARG A 254 11.27 -0.15 -2.30
C ARG A 254 9.88 -0.36 -1.69
N ALA A 255 9.59 0.26 -0.54
CA ALA A 255 8.24 0.31 -0.01
C ALA A 255 7.35 1.24 -0.86
N ASP A 256 6.07 0.89 -0.98
CA ASP A 256 5.05 1.78 -1.52
C ASP A 256 4.28 2.39 -0.35
N TRP A 257 4.21 3.71 -0.23
CA TRP A 257 3.44 4.39 0.81
C TRP A 257 2.66 5.57 0.23
N VAL A 258 2.31 5.50 -1.06
CA VAL A 258 1.54 6.56 -1.71
C VAL A 258 0.25 6.83 -0.92
N GLY A 259 -0.02 8.10 -0.66
CA GLY A 259 -1.19 8.52 0.11
C GLY A 259 -1.08 8.33 1.63
N ALA A 260 0.05 7.84 2.15
CA ALA A 260 0.22 7.63 3.58
C ALA A 260 0.23 8.96 4.36
N ASP A 261 -0.30 8.90 5.59
CA ASP A 261 -0.36 10.04 6.49
C ASP A 261 0.75 9.96 7.54
N LEU A 262 1.83 10.73 7.36
CA LEU A 262 2.97 10.80 8.28
C LEU A 262 2.91 12.02 9.21
N THR A 263 1.72 12.58 9.45
CA THR A 263 1.55 13.74 10.34
C THR A 263 2.16 13.45 11.72
N GLY A 264 3.14 14.26 12.13
CA GLY A 264 3.81 14.12 13.42
C GLY A 264 4.68 12.86 13.58
N ALA A 265 4.92 12.10 12.52
CA ALA A 265 5.76 10.90 12.55
C ALA A 265 7.26 11.25 12.70
N THR A 266 8.07 10.28 13.12
CA THR A 266 9.54 10.43 13.16
C THR A 266 10.21 9.52 12.15
N LEU A 267 11.07 10.06 11.28
CA LEU A 267 11.74 9.32 10.22
C LEU A 267 13.27 9.39 10.26
N THR A 268 13.83 9.93 11.33
CA THR A 268 15.27 10.15 11.40
C THR A 268 16.03 8.83 11.28
N GLY A 269 16.89 8.75 10.27
CA GLY A 269 17.70 7.58 9.95
C GLY A 269 16.99 6.47 9.16
N ALA A 270 15.76 6.71 8.68
CA ALA A 270 15.05 5.80 7.80
C ALA A 270 15.76 5.62 6.45
N LYS A 271 15.67 4.42 5.88
CA LYS A 271 16.29 4.04 4.61
C LYS A 271 15.21 4.12 3.52
N LEU A 272 15.31 5.10 2.62
CA LEU A 272 14.25 5.48 1.68
C LEU A 272 14.64 5.26 0.21
N HIS A 273 15.49 4.27 -0.07
CA HIS A 273 15.89 3.98 -1.45
C HIS A 273 14.72 3.45 -2.28
N ALA A 274 14.51 4.04 -3.46
CA ALA A 274 13.45 3.68 -4.41
C ALA A 274 12.02 3.69 -3.80
N VAL A 275 11.73 4.68 -2.96
CA VAL A 275 10.41 4.90 -2.34
C VAL A 275 9.68 6.05 -3.03
N SER A 276 8.43 5.83 -3.43
CA SER A 276 7.57 6.87 -4.03
C SER A 276 7.24 7.94 -3.00
N ARG A 277 7.39 9.24 -3.26
CA ARG A 277 7.03 10.31 -2.30
C ARG A 277 5.78 11.08 -2.71
N LEU A 278 4.90 10.41 -3.46
CA LEU A 278 3.70 11.01 -4.01
C LEU A 278 2.55 10.97 -3.00
N GLY A 279 1.91 12.12 -2.79
CA GLY A 279 0.65 12.22 -2.03
C GLY A 279 0.76 11.92 -0.54
N ILE A 280 1.96 11.95 0.03
CA ILE A 280 2.18 11.75 1.46
C ILE A 280 1.95 13.05 2.24
N LYS A 281 1.33 12.93 3.42
CA LYS A 281 1.15 14.06 4.34
C LYS A 281 2.28 14.07 5.36
N THR A 282 2.82 15.24 5.66
CA THR A 282 4.03 15.37 6.49
C THR A 282 3.95 16.50 7.52
N GLU A 283 2.76 16.99 7.84
CA GLU A 283 2.61 18.09 8.82
C GLU A 283 3.20 17.71 10.18
N GLY A 284 4.11 18.53 10.71
CA GLY A 284 4.74 18.27 12.02
C GLY A 284 5.69 17.06 12.06
N MET A 285 6.00 16.44 10.93
CA MET A 285 6.92 15.30 10.86
C MET A 285 8.35 15.71 11.27
N THR A 286 9.02 14.86 12.04
CA THR A 286 10.41 15.06 12.47
C THR A 286 11.36 14.17 11.67
N CYS A 287 12.22 14.77 10.84
CA CYS A 287 13.22 14.04 10.07
C CYS A 287 14.49 14.87 9.90
N LYS A 288 15.59 14.46 10.54
CA LYS A 288 16.90 15.15 10.47
C LYS A 288 17.74 14.69 9.28
N TRP A 289 17.72 13.39 9.01
CA TRP A 289 18.46 12.79 7.90
C TRP A 289 17.79 11.47 7.50
N VAL A 290 18.02 11.07 6.26
CA VAL A 290 17.60 9.78 5.69
C VAL A 290 18.76 9.17 4.92
N ASP A 291 18.73 7.85 4.75
CA ASP A 291 19.68 7.13 3.91
C ASP A 291 19.02 6.75 2.59
N LEU A 292 19.63 7.16 1.48
CA LEU A 292 19.15 6.90 0.12
C LEU A 292 19.95 5.81 -0.59
N SER A 293 20.90 5.19 0.12
CA SER A 293 21.74 4.13 -0.44
C SER A 293 20.93 2.89 -0.81
N PRO A 294 21.27 2.20 -1.91
CA PRO A 294 20.55 1.00 -2.36
C PRO A 294 20.40 -0.11 -1.31
N ASN A 295 21.37 -0.22 -0.40
CA ASN A 295 21.44 -1.28 0.60
C ASN A 295 21.17 -0.79 2.03
N GLY A 296 20.91 0.52 2.23
CA GLY A 296 20.83 1.09 3.58
C GLY A 296 22.16 1.08 4.33
N ASP A 297 23.28 1.20 3.61
CA ASP A 297 24.66 1.11 4.11
C ASP A 297 25.29 2.47 4.45
N HIS A 298 24.47 3.54 4.48
CA HIS A 298 24.87 4.91 4.73
C HIS A 298 25.85 5.51 3.70
N SER A 299 26.02 4.89 2.52
CA SER A 299 26.84 5.46 1.45
C SER A 299 26.23 6.74 0.83
N GLN A 300 24.94 6.98 1.03
CA GLN A 300 24.22 8.14 0.49
C GLN A 300 23.30 8.77 1.55
N ILE A 301 23.88 9.43 2.55
CA ILE A 301 23.12 10.17 3.57
C ILE A 301 22.64 11.50 3.01
N TYR A 302 21.35 11.78 3.19
CA TYR A 302 20.76 13.08 2.90
C TYR A 302 20.33 13.77 4.21
N TRP A 303 20.87 14.96 4.46
CA TRP A 303 20.55 15.78 5.62
C TRP A 303 19.43 16.77 5.28
N LEU A 304 18.37 16.79 6.10
CA LEU A 304 17.27 17.73 5.96
C LEU A 304 17.51 18.92 6.89
N ASN A 305 17.76 20.08 6.30
CA ASN A 305 17.82 21.35 7.04
C ASN A 305 16.40 21.78 7.45
N SER A 306 16.29 22.73 8.40
CA SER A 306 15.00 23.31 8.80
C SER A 306 14.24 23.87 7.59
N GLY A 307 13.10 23.24 7.23
CA GLY A 307 12.28 23.58 6.06
C GLY A 307 12.37 22.59 4.89
N GLY A 308 13.46 21.82 4.78
CA GLY A 308 13.69 20.89 3.67
C GLY A 308 12.84 19.61 3.70
N THR A 309 12.17 19.32 4.82
CA THR A 309 11.29 18.15 4.96
C THR A 309 10.10 18.22 4.02
N GLN A 310 9.43 19.38 3.91
CA GLN A 310 8.31 19.53 2.98
C GLN A 310 8.79 19.43 1.52
N GLU A 311 9.91 20.05 1.17
CA GLU A 311 10.48 19.99 -0.19
C GLU A 311 10.88 18.56 -0.59
N PHE A 312 11.40 17.77 0.35
CA PHE A 312 11.85 16.41 0.06
C PHE A 312 10.67 15.43 -0.14
N PHE A 313 9.57 15.60 0.61
CA PHE A 313 8.47 14.64 0.66
C PHE A 313 7.20 15.07 -0.11
N HIS A 314 7.08 16.32 -0.57
CA HIS A 314 5.96 16.74 -1.41
C HIS A 314 6.30 16.64 -2.89
N GLU A 315 6.28 15.41 -3.42
CA GLU A 315 6.40 15.18 -4.85
C GLU A 315 5.03 15.14 -5.51
N THR A 316 4.94 15.73 -6.70
CA THR A 316 3.74 15.73 -7.52
C THR A 316 3.98 14.96 -8.80
N LEU A 317 2.92 14.40 -9.38
CA LEU A 317 3.04 13.79 -10.70
C LEU A 317 3.33 14.89 -11.73
N PRO A 318 4.40 14.75 -12.54
CA PRO A 318 4.68 15.67 -13.64
C PRO A 318 3.43 15.85 -14.50
N THR A 319 3.08 17.10 -14.80
CA THR A 319 1.79 17.44 -15.42
C THR A 319 1.97 18.42 -16.56
N VAL A 320 1.35 18.14 -17.71
CA VAL A 320 1.13 19.12 -18.78
C VAL A 320 -0.26 19.73 -18.63
N ARG A 321 -0.34 21.05 -18.53
CA ARG A 321 -1.60 21.79 -18.51
C ARG A 321 -1.80 22.60 -19.78
N ILE A 322 -2.95 22.40 -20.42
CA ILE A 322 -3.44 23.26 -21.50
C ILE A 322 -4.64 24.02 -20.94
N VAL A 323 -4.52 25.34 -20.87
CA VAL A 323 -5.62 26.22 -20.46
C VAL A 323 -6.21 26.83 -21.72
N ILE A 324 -7.51 26.67 -21.93
CA ILE A 324 -8.27 27.17 -23.07
C ILE A 324 -9.15 28.32 -22.59
N ASP A 325 -9.13 29.46 -23.28
CA ASP A 325 -9.93 30.66 -22.92
C ASP A 325 -11.41 30.56 -23.37
N ALA A 326 -11.99 29.38 -23.17
CA ALA A 326 -13.40 29.07 -23.42
C ALA A 326 -13.89 27.93 -22.50
N PRO A 327 -15.18 27.95 -22.11
CA PRO A 327 -15.82 26.78 -21.52
C PRO A 327 -15.96 25.66 -22.56
N LEU A 328 -15.93 24.40 -22.10
CA LEU A 328 -16.11 23.23 -22.93
C LEU A 328 -17.60 22.93 -23.10
N ASP A 329 -18.12 23.14 -24.31
CA ASP A 329 -19.49 22.77 -24.67
C ASP A 329 -19.61 21.27 -25.03
N GLN A 330 -20.85 20.79 -25.19
CA GLN A 330 -21.14 19.39 -25.47
C GLN A 330 -20.52 18.90 -26.79
N GLY A 331 -20.57 19.71 -27.85
CA GLY A 331 -20.02 19.35 -29.16
C GLY A 331 -18.48 19.28 -29.12
N ALA A 332 -17.85 20.26 -28.49
CA ALA A 332 -16.43 20.29 -28.25
C ALA A 332 -15.96 19.12 -27.37
N HIS A 333 -16.75 18.71 -26.37
CA HIS A 333 -16.42 17.57 -25.51
C HIS A 333 -16.33 16.26 -26.31
N PHE A 334 -17.32 15.95 -27.14
CA PHE A 334 -17.30 14.75 -27.99
C PHE A 334 -16.14 14.77 -28.98
N ALA A 335 -15.89 15.92 -29.61
CA ALA A 335 -14.77 16.09 -30.51
C ALA A 335 -13.42 15.89 -29.81
N LEU A 336 -13.25 16.47 -28.62
CA LEU A 336 -12.03 16.33 -27.82
C LEU A 336 -11.75 14.87 -27.48
N ALA A 337 -12.78 14.14 -27.03
CA ALA A 337 -12.69 12.72 -26.71
C ALA A 337 -12.30 11.89 -27.95
N ALA A 338 -12.96 12.13 -29.09
CA ALA A 338 -12.66 11.45 -30.34
C ALA A 338 -11.23 11.74 -30.83
N THR A 339 -10.77 12.99 -30.76
CA THR A 339 -9.42 13.37 -31.17
C THR A 339 -8.36 12.71 -30.28
N TYR A 340 -8.51 12.75 -28.95
CA TYR A 340 -7.54 12.11 -28.08
C TYR A 340 -7.55 10.59 -28.20
N TYR A 341 -8.71 9.96 -28.38
CA TYR A 341 -8.77 8.53 -28.67
C TYR A 341 -7.95 8.15 -29.93
N GLN A 342 -8.00 8.96 -30.99
CA GLN A 342 -7.19 8.70 -32.18
C GLN A 342 -5.70 8.99 -31.95
N ILE A 343 -5.36 10.02 -31.18
CA ILE A 343 -3.98 10.29 -30.76
C ILE A 343 -3.40 9.08 -30.02
N THR A 344 -4.14 8.46 -29.10
CA THR A 344 -3.63 7.35 -28.28
C THR A 344 -3.35 6.08 -29.09
N GLN A 345 -4.11 5.82 -30.17
CA GLN A 345 -3.84 4.70 -31.07
C GLN A 345 -2.46 4.80 -31.73
N GLN A 346 -2.01 6.03 -32.01
CA GLN A 346 -0.73 6.30 -32.68
C GLN A 346 0.41 6.58 -31.69
N TYR A 347 0.05 7.14 -30.52
CA TYR A 347 0.95 7.47 -29.43
C TYR A 347 0.47 6.84 -28.10
N PRO A 348 0.70 5.53 -27.90
CA PRO A 348 0.23 4.82 -26.70
C PRO A 348 0.79 5.36 -25.39
N SER A 349 1.89 6.13 -25.43
CA SER A 349 2.46 6.79 -24.24
C SER A 349 1.54 7.85 -23.63
N LEU A 350 0.51 8.34 -24.37
CA LEU A 350 -0.57 9.18 -23.85
C LEU A 350 -1.80 8.32 -23.49
N SER A 351 -1.62 7.20 -22.79
CA SER A 351 -2.69 6.22 -22.57
C SER A 351 -3.80 6.69 -21.63
N GLN A 352 -3.52 7.66 -20.75
CA GLN A 352 -4.50 8.18 -19.80
C GLN A 352 -5.18 9.45 -20.33
N PRO A 353 -6.52 9.55 -20.23
CA PRO A 353 -7.24 10.76 -20.60
C PRO A 353 -6.86 11.92 -19.66
N PRO A 354 -6.89 13.18 -20.15
CA PRO A 354 -6.66 14.32 -19.29
C PRO A 354 -7.78 14.48 -18.26
N THR A 355 -7.42 15.01 -17.08
CA THR A 355 -8.43 15.60 -16.20
C THR A 355 -8.93 16.90 -16.83
N ILE A 356 -10.26 17.10 -16.84
CA ILE A 356 -10.90 18.27 -17.44
C ILE A 356 -11.59 19.09 -16.34
N GLU A 357 -11.15 20.33 -16.15
CA GLU A 357 -11.81 21.29 -15.28
C GLU A 357 -12.48 22.37 -16.14
N VAL A 358 -13.80 22.51 -16.03
CA VAL A 358 -14.57 23.51 -16.77
C VAL A 358 -15.08 24.58 -15.81
N SER A 359 -14.71 25.82 -16.07
CA SER A 359 -15.20 27.02 -15.38
C SER A 359 -16.05 27.87 -16.33
N SER A 360 -16.68 28.92 -15.81
CA SER A 360 -17.50 29.84 -16.62
C SER A 360 -16.76 30.54 -17.76
N ARG A 361 -15.41 30.59 -17.71
CA ARG A 361 -14.58 31.28 -18.72
C ARG A 361 -13.53 30.40 -19.37
N ARG A 362 -13.14 29.28 -18.75
CA ARG A 362 -11.96 28.50 -19.15
C ARG A 362 -12.16 27.02 -18.98
N THR A 363 -11.44 26.27 -19.79
CA THR A 363 -11.27 24.83 -19.65
C THR A 363 -9.80 24.54 -19.40
N VAL A 364 -9.49 23.68 -18.43
CA VAL A 364 -8.13 23.19 -18.17
C VAL A 364 -8.10 21.71 -18.49
N LEU A 365 -7.18 21.31 -19.37
CA LEU A 365 -6.82 19.92 -19.60
C LEU A 365 -5.50 19.64 -18.89
N ALA A 366 -5.49 18.65 -18.00
CA ALA A 366 -4.30 18.26 -17.24
C ALA A 366 -3.91 16.80 -17.55
N PHE A 367 -2.74 16.61 -18.15
CA PHE A 367 -2.16 15.31 -18.48
C PHE A 367 -1.06 14.97 -17.47
N LYS A 368 -1.34 14.02 -16.58
CA LYS A 368 -0.39 13.53 -15.59
C LYS A 368 0.45 12.40 -16.19
N MET A 369 1.71 12.28 -15.77
CA MET A 369 2.61 11.22 -16.22
C MET A 369 3.55 10.77 -15.10
N ASN A 370 4.14 9.60 -15.26
CA ASN A 370 4.97 8.96 -14.22
C ASN A 370 6.45 9.38 -14.25
N SER A 371 6.84 10.29 -15.16
CA SER A 371 8.24 10.67 -15.39
C SER A 371 8.32 12.05 -16.00
N ASP A 372 9.18 12.90 -15.43
CA ASP A 372 9.44 14.26 -15.93
C ASP A 372 10.00 14.24 -17.37
N ASP A 373 10.74 13.20 -17.73
CA ASP A 373 11.39 13.10 -19.04
C ASP A 373 10.39 13.12 -20.20
N LYS A 374 9.13 12.75 -19.93
CA LYS A 374 8.04 12.74 -20.91
C LYS A 374 7.31 14.08 -21.03
N LEU A 375 7.57 15.07 -20.18
CA LEU A 375 6.83 16.35 -20.15
C LEU A 375 6.79 17.05 -21.52
N PHE A 376 7.96 17.26 -22.12
CA PHE A 376 8.07 17.94 -23.42
C PHE A 376 7.41 17.14 -24.56
N ALA A 377 7.58 15.82 -24.55
CA ALA A 377 7.00 14.93 -25.55
C ALA A 377 5.46 14.88 -25.46
N THR A 378 4.94 14.72 -24.25
CA THR A 378 3.50 14.75 -23.97
C THR A 378 2.89 16.10 -24.35
N ALA A 379 3.56 17.20 -24.01
CA ALA A 379 3.13 18.55 -24.40
C ALA A 379 3.05 18.73 -25.92
N TYR A 380 4.05 18.22 -26.65
CA TYR A 380 4.10 18.28 -28.11
C TYR A 380 2.91 17.58 -28.77
N VAL A 381 2.49 16.44 -28.22
CA VAL A 381 1.38 15.64 -28.72
C VAL A 381 0.02 16.17 -28.23
N ALA A 382 -0.07 16.58 -26.98
CA ALA A 382 -1.33 16.99 -26.35
C ALA A 382 -1.94 18.25 -26.99
N ILE A 383 -1.13 19.15 -27.53
CA ILE A 383 -1.59 20.41 -28.15
C ILE A 383 -2.16 20.22 -29.55
N ILE A 384 -1.97 19.07 -30.20
CA ILE A 384 -2.36 18.82 -31.60
C ILE A 384 -3.78 19.28 -31.98
N PRO A 385 -4.82 19.10 -31.14
CA PRO A 385 -6.17 19.51 -31.50
C PRO A 385 -6.37 21.01 -31.70
N PHE A 386 -5.47 21.86 -31.20
CA PHE A 386 -5.66 23.31 -31.08
C PHE A 386 -5.01 24.10 -32.21
N ASN A 387 -5.59 25.25 -32.58
CA ASN A 387 -5.12 26.10 -33.69
C ASN A 387 -3.70 26.64 -33.49
N ASP A 388 -3.27 26.83 -32.24
CA ASP A 388 -1.92 27.29 -31.89
C ASP A 388 -0.93 26.13 -31.69
N ALA A 389 -1.29 24.90 -32.07
CA ALA A 389 -0.42 23.72 -31.99
C ALA A 389 0.92 23.94 -32.70
N ALA A 390 0.92 24.43 -33.93
CA ALA A 390 2.16 24.61 -34.70
C ALA A 390 3.14 25.59 -34.02
N THR A 391 2.62 26.68 -33.45
CA THR A 391 3.43 27.66 -32.73
C THR A 391 3.96 27.08 -31.41
N THR A 392 3.11 26.39 -30.65
CA THR A 392 3.49 25.74 -29.40
C THR A 392 4.54 24.65 -29.62
N GLN A 393 4.38 23.84 -30.66
CA GLN A 393 5.34 22.80 -31.08
C GLN A 393 6.69 23.39 -31.46
N LYS A 394 6.72 24.51 -32.22
CA LYS A 394 7.96 25.24 -32.54
C LYS A 394 8.66 25.73 -31.26
N ASN A 395 7.91 26.26 -30.30
CA ASN A 395 8.47 26.71 -29.02
C ASN A 395 9.09 25.55 -28.23
N LEU A 396 8.41 24.40 -28.12
CA LEU A 396 8.96 23.21 -27.45
C LEU A 396 10.29 22.75 -28.07
N ILE A 397 10.37 22.71 -29.40
CA ILE A 397 11.60 22.37 -30.13
C ILE A 397 12.70 23.41 -29.88
N ALA A 398 12.36 24.70 -29.89
CA ALA A 398 13.31 25.78 -29.64
C ALA A 398 13.88 25.73 -28.22
N LEU A 399 13.03 25.50 -27.21
CA LEU A 399 13.46 25.32 -25.81
C LEU A 399 14.43 24.14 -25.68
N MET A 400 14.11 23.00 -26.28
CA MET A 400 14.98 21.81 -26.23
C MET A 400 16.34 22.07 -26.91
N LYS A 401 16.34 22.70 -28.09
CA LYS A 401 17.58 23.09 -28.78
C LYS A 401 18.42 24.10 -28.00
N MET A 402 17.77 25.04 -27.31
CA MET A 402 18.44 26.05 -26.49
C MET A 402 19.20 25.42 -25.33
N ILE A 403 18.62 24.39 -24.69
CA ILE A 403 19.29 23.61 -23.64
C ILE A 403 20.47 22.82 -24.24
N GLN A 404 20.21 22.04 -25.29
CA GLN A 404 21.22 21.19 -25.93
C GLN A 404 22.42 21.94 -26.51
N SER A 405 22.23 23.18 -26.96
CA SER A 405 23.30 24.00 -27.54
C SER A 405 24.18 24.71 -26.49
N HIS A 406 23.72 24.81 -25.25
CA HIS A 406 24.55 25.26 -24.11
C HIS A 406 25.30 24.10 -23.42
N ASP A 407 24.97 22.84 -23.76
CA ASP A 407 25.31 21.64 -22.98
C ASP A 407 26.56 20.88 -23.45
N ALA A 408 27.74 21.41 -23.14
CA ALA A 408 28.95 20.56 -23.07
C ALA A 408 29.85 20.81 -21.84
N GLY A 409 29.66 21.89 -21.07
CA GLY A 409 30.63 22.29 -20.02
C GLY A 409 30.10 22.49 -18.59
N ASN A 410 28.81 22.75 -18.38
CA ASN A 410 28.30 23.27 -17.08
C ASN A 410 27.20 22.43 -16.40
N LEU A 411 26.71 21.35 -17.03
CA LEU A 411 25.76 20.44 -16.39
C LEU A 411 26.48 19.34 -15.63
N ASN A 412 25.92 18.94 -14.49
CA ASN A 412 26.34 17.70 -13.85
C ASN A 412 25.82 16.48 -14.63
N VAL A 413 26.37 15.29 -14.31
CA VAL A 413 26.03 14.03 -14.98
C VAL A 413 24.52 13.74 -14.97
N LYS A 414 23.80 14.14 -13.91
CA LYS A 414 22.37 13.88 -13.74
C LYS A 414 21.52 14.77 -14.64
N GLU A 415 21.81 16.07 -14.63
CA GLU A 415 21.12 17.05 -15.47
C GLU A 415 21.30 16.71 -16.95
N SER A 416 22.53 16.33 -17.34
CA SER A 416 22.81 15.87 -18.70
C SER A 416 21.97 14.66 -19.10
N LYS A 417 21.70 13.74 -18.17
CA LYS A 417 20.89 12.53 -18.42
C LYS A 417 19.42 12.90 -18.67
N HIS A 418 18.83 13.75 -17.83
CA HIS A 418 17.45 14.24 -18.01
C HIS A 418 17.28 14.97 -19.33
N VAL A 419 18.22 15.86 -19.69
CA VAL A 419 18.17 16.56 -20.99
C VAL A 419 18.19 15.58 -22.15
N GLN A 420 19.07 14.57 -22.11
CA GLN A 420 19.13 13.53 -23.14
C GLN A 420 17.84 12.71 -23.23
N GLN A 421 17.25 12.32 -22.09
CA GLN A 421 16.00 11.57 -22.03
C GLN A 421 14.83 12.40 -22.57
N CYS A 422 14.69 13.66 -22.17
CA CYS A 422 13.71 14.59 -22.72
C CYS A 422 13.85 14.76 -24.22
N SER A 423 15.07 15.00 -24.71
CA SER A 423 15.28 15.16 -26.14
C SER A 423 14.93 13.90 -26.92
N LYS A 424 15.32 12.72 -26.42
CA LYS A 424 14.97 11.45 -27.03
C LYS A 424 13.45 11.27 -27.09
N ALA A 425 12.74 11.51 -26.00
CA ALA A 425 11.28 11.40 -25.93
C ALA A 425 10.60 12.39 -26.88
N LEU A 426 11.08 13.64 -26.94
CA LEU A 426 10.55 14.67 -27.83
C LEU A 426 10.77 14.32 -29.30
N ASN A 427 11.98 13.86 -29.67
CA ASN A 427 12.29 13.45 -31.04
C ASN A 427 11.44 12.26 -31.50
N GLN A 428 11.17 11.31 -30.61
CA GLN A 428 10.23 10.21 -30.89
C GLN A 428 8.80 10.72 -31.11
N ALA A 429 8.35 11.69 -30.30
CA ALA A 429 7.04 12.32 -30.49
C ALA A 429 6.95 13.07 -31.82
N ILE A 430 7.97 13.84 -32.19
CA ILE A 430 8.05 14.55 -33.48
C ILE A 430 7.93 13.56 -34.64
N SER A 431 8.77 12.53 -34.67
CA SER A 431 8.78 11.52 -35.74
C SER A 431 7.42 10.84 -35.91
N LYS A 432 6.76 10.49 -34.80
CA LYS A 432 5.41 9.90 -34.84
C LYS A 432 4.37 10.90 -35.36
N VAL A 433 4.36 12.13 -34.87
CA VAL A 433 3.40 13.15 -35.33
C VAL A 433 3.56 13.43 -36.83
N ASP A 434 4.80 13.47 -37.32
CA ASP A 434 5.07 13.68 -38.75
C ASP A 434 4.59 12.48 -39.60
N GLN A 435 4.78 11.24 -39.14
CA GLN A 435 4.22 10.05 -39.81
C GLN A 435 2.68 10.08 -39.88
N ILE A 436 2.01 10.57 -38.84
CA ILE A 436 0.54 10.69 -38.79
C ILE A 436 0.06 11.79 -39.74
N LYS A 437 0.77 12.94 -39.81
CA LYS A 437 0.50 14.01 -40.78
C LYS A 437 0.63 13.52 -42.23
N ILE A 438 1.64 12.70 -42.52
CA ILE A 438 1.88 12.13 -43.86
C ILE A 438 0.80 11.11 -44.25
N SER A 439 0.25 10.37 -43.29
CA SER A 439 -0.78 9.34 -43.54
C SER A 439 -2.22 9.85 -43.58
N ASN A 440 -2.47 11.16 -43.45
CA ASN A 440 -3.81 11.78 -43.37
C ASN A 440 -4.75 11.15 -42.32
N SER A 441 -4.17 10.52 -41.29
CA SER A 441 -4.92 9.76 -40.28
C SER A 441 -5.37 10.59 -39.09
N PHE A 442 -5.01 11.89 -39.04
CA PHE A 442 -5.63 12.84 -38.11
C PHE A 442 -7.00 13.28 -38.64
N PRO A 443 -8.04 13.28 -37.79
CA PRO A 443 -9.33 13.71 -38.23
C PRO A 443 -9.34 15.25 -38.21
N LYS A 444 -9.80 15.89 -39.28
CA LYS A 444 -9.98 17.36 -39.34
C LYS A 444 -11.15 17.86 -38.45
N ILE A 445 -11.38 17.20 -37.31
CA ILE A 445 -12.53 17.44 -36.43
C ILE A 445 -12.42 18.79 -35.70
N GLY A 446 -11.21 19.33 -35.53
CA GLY A 446 -10.97 20.61 -34.85
C GLY A 446 -11.20 21.85 -35.72
N GLU A 447 -11.20 21.74 -37.05
CA GLU A 447 -11.27 22.91 -37.93
C GLU A 447 -12.66 23.58 -37.95
N SER A 448 -13.73 22.82 -37.67
CA SER A 448 -15.11 23.31 -37.68
C SER A 448 -15.67 23.69 -36.30
N ILE A 449 -14.97 23.38 -35.22
CA ILE A 449 -15.44 23.60 -33.85
C ILE A 449 -14.68 24.75 -33.22
N ASN A 450 -15.42 25.81 -32.86
CA ASN A 450 -14.87 27.06 -32.32
C ASN A 450 -13.92 26.84 -31.13
N PHE A 451 -14.23 25.88 -30.23
CA PHE A 451 -13.42 25.59 -29.04
C PHE A 451 -11.93 25.36 -29.34
N PHE A 452 -11.59 24.68 -30.43
CA PHE A 452 -10.20 24.39 -30.82
C PHE A 452 -9.49 25.58 -31.49
N GLN A 453 -10.25 26.59 -31.90
CA GLN A 453 -9.73 27.83 -32.48
C GLN A 453 -9.44 28.91 -31.44
N ILE A 454 -9.85 28.69 -30.18
CA ILE A 454 -9.68 29.63 -29.08
C ILE A 454 -8.22 29.66 -28.62
N PRO A 455 -7.69 30.84 -28.25
CA PRO A 455 -6.38 30.99 -27.63
C PRO A 455 -6.10 30.02 -26.49
N THR A 456 -4.92 29.37 -26.50
CA THR A 456 -4.47 28.52 -25.39
C THR A 456 -3.27 29.09 -24.62
N GLN A 457 -3.04 28.54 -23.44
CA GLN A 457 -1.80 28.68 -22.68
C GLN A 457 -1.31 27.28 -22.29
N MET A 458 -0.03 27.01 -22.49
CA MET A 458 0.60 25.74 -22.12
C MET A 458 1.60 25.92 -20.97
N ILE A 459 1.42 25.12 -19.93
CA ILE A 459 2.25 25.12 -18.72
C ILE A 459 2.70 23.68 -18.45
N LEU A 460 4.01 23.48 -18.27
CA LEU A 460 4.56 22.22 -17.75
C LEU A 460 4.77 22.37 -16.25
N ILE A 461 4.48 21.31 -15.50
CA ILE A 461 4.70 21.23 -14.06
C ILE A 461 5.59 20.01 -13.84
N ASN A 462 6.76 20.19 -13.24
CA ASN A 462 7.66 19.08 -12.92
C ASN A 462 7.29 18.45 -11.57
N SER A 463 7.99 17.39 -11.20
CA SER A 463 7.75 16.65 -9.95
C SER A 463 7.93 17.47 -8.66
N ARG A 464 8.65 18.60 -8.71
CA ARG A 464 8.77 19.57 -7.61
C ARG A 464 7.72 20.70 -7.63
N ASP A 465 6.65 20.55 -8.43
CA ASP A 465 5.59 21.57 -8.63
C ASP A 465 6.12 22.92 -9.19
N GLN A 466 7.32 22.94 -9.78
CA GLN A 466 7.80 24.12 -10.50
C GLN A 466 7.08 24.23 -11.82
N ARG A 467 6.79 25.46 -12.26
CA ARG A 467 5.99 25.73 -13.46
C ARG A 467 6.83 26.36 -14.56
N LEU A 468 6.75 25.78 -15.76
CA LEU A 468 7.35 26.32 -16.97
C LEU A 468 6.27 26.70 -17.99
N SER A 469 6.13 28.00 -18.26
CA SER A 469 5.24 28.48 -19.32
C SER A 469 5.91 28.29 -20.68
N VAL A 470 5.35 27.41 -21.51
CA VAL A 470 5.89 27.08 -22.85
C VAL A 470 5.32 28.01 -23.91
N TYR A 471 4.03 28.32 -23.80
CA TYR A 471 3.33 29.17 -24.75
C TYR A 471 2.20 29.91 -24.05
N HIS A 472 2.03 31.18 -24.42
CA HIS A 472 0.93 32.02 -23.99
C HIS A 472 0.43 32.78 -25.22
N HIS A 473 -0.76 32.44 -25.71
CA HIS A 473 -1.31 33.07 -26.89
C HIS A 473 -1.52 34.58 -26.67
N PRO A 474 -1.10 35.49 -27.57
CA PRO A 474 -1.18 36.94 -27.34
C PRO A 474 -2.59 37.49 -27.10
N ALA A 475 -3.62 36.80 -27.61
CA ALA A 475 -5.03 37.13 -27.43
C ALA A 475 -5.68 36.46 -26.20
N PHE A 476 -4.94 35.64 -25.46
CA PHE A 476 -5.45 34.94 -24.27
C PHE A 476 -5.93 35.95 -23.22
N GLY A 477 -7.15 35.76 -22.69
CA GLY A 477 -7.76 36.65 -21.71
C GLY A 477 -8.28 37.98 -22.26
N LYS A 478 -8.11 38.28 -23.56
CA LYS A 478 -8.50 39.58 -24.18
C LYS A 478 -9.89 39.56 -24.82
N ARG A 479 -10.65 38.47 -24.67
CA ARG A 479 -11.93 38.21 -25.35
C ARG A 479 -13.05 39.23 -25.04
N LEU A 480 -12.92 40.00 -23.95
CA LEU A 480 -13.86 41.08 -23.57
C LEU A 480 -13.40 42.50 -23.99
N ILE A 481 -12.18 42.66 -24.53
CA ILE A 481 -11.63 43.98 -24.88
C ILE A 481 -11.81 44.31 -26.37
N LYS A 482 -11.93 43.30 -27.23
CA LYS A 482 -12.37 43.43 -28.64
C LYS A 482 -13.16 42.18 -29.03
N LYS A 483 -14.35 42.32 -29.61
CA LYS A 483 -15.12 41.21 -30.20
C LYS A 483 -14.21 40.47 -31.19
N TYR A 484 -13.81 39.25 -30.85
CA TYR A 484 -13.10 38.36 -31.76
C TYR A 484 -14.07 37.92 -32.86
N ASP A 485 -13.80 38.33 -34.10
CA ASP A 485 -14.55 37.94 -35.29
C ASP A 485 -13.78 36.81 -36.00
N PRO A 486 -14.29 35.58 -36.03
CA PRO A 486 -13.61 34.44 -36.67
C PRO A 486 -13.50 34.57 -38.19
N THR A 487 -14.22 35.51 -38.81
CA THR A 487 -14.38 35.60 -40.28
C THR A 487 -13.44 36.60 -40.96
N ASN A 488 -12.69 37.40 -40.19
CA ASN A 488 -11.74 38.35 -40.75
C ASN A 488 -10.39 37.68 -41.04
N SER A 489 -10.24 37.21 -42.29
CA SER A 489 -9.07 36.53 -42.86
C SER A 489 -7.78 37.37 -42.95
N THR A 490 -7.67 38.48 -42.21
CA THR A 490 -6.45 39.31 -42.16
C THR A 490 -5.50 38.94 -41.01
N ALA A 491 -5.91 38.07 -40.08
CA ALA A 491 -5.01 37.57 -39.02
C ALA A 491 -3.90 36.63 -39.54
N GLY A 492 -4.07 36.04 -40.73
CA GLY A 492 -3.09 35.14 -41.35
C GLY A 492 -1.74 35.79 -41.71
N LYS A 493 -1.63 37.13 -41.69
CA LYS A 493 -0.39 37.86 -42.00
C LYS A 493 0.29 38.53 -40.81
N LEU A 494 -0.25 38.43 -39.59
CA LEU A 494 0.30 39.10 -38.40
C LEU A 494 0.94 38.14 -37.38
N VAL A 495 0.93 36.83 -37.63
CA VAL A 495 1.50 35.82 -36.71
C VAL A 495 2.97 35.50 -37.02
N GLU A 496 3.53 35.98 -38.14
CA GLU A 496 4.91 35.66 -38.54
C GLU A 496 6.01 36.31 -37.68
N ASN A 497 5.68 37.20 -36.74
CA ASN A 497 6.72 37.90 -35.95
C ASN A 497 6.36 38.15 -34.47
N THR A 498 5.63 37.24 -33.83
CA THR A 498 5.46 37.30 -32.37
C THR A 498 6.64 36.68 -31.65
N LYS A 499 7.47 37.56 -31.04
CA LYS A 499 8.55 37.26 -30.09
C LYS A 499 8.23 36.02 -29.24
N LEU A 500 9.20 35.11 -29.15
CA LEU A 500 9.22 34.03 -28.17
C LEU A 500 8.70 34.57 -26.83
N THR A 501 7.74 33.88 -26.21
CA THR A 501 7.50 34.01 -24.77
C THR A 501 8.86 33.97 -24.08
N GLN A 502 9.19 35.03 -23.33
CA GLN A 502 10.51 35.30 -22.72
C GLN A 502 10.87 34.28 -21.62
N THR A 503 10.92 32.99 -21.96
CA THR A 503 11.43 31.95 -21.09
C THR A 503 12.94 31.92 -21.29
N THR A 504 13.69 32.40 -20.30
CA THR A 504 15.16 32.42 -20.34
C THR A 504 15.71 31.01 -20.22
N LEU A 505 16.92 30.77 -20.74
CA LEU A 505 17.62 29.50 -20.56
C LEU A 505 17.74 29.10 -19.08
N SER A 506 18.00 30.07 -18.18
CA SER A 506 18.05 29.83 -16.74
C SER A 506 16.76 29.21 -16.23
N ASN A 507 15.59 29.72 -16.62
CA ASN A 507 14.31 29.21 -16.15
C ASN A 507 14.06 27.77 -16.60
N VAL A 508 14.49 27.40 -17.81
CA VAL A 508 14.34 26.03 -18.32
C VAL A 508 15.30 25.08 -17.62
N LEU A 509 16.55 25.51 -17.41
CA LEU A 509 17.54 24.72 -16.66
C LEU A 509 17.09 24.50 -15.22
N ASP A 510 16.62 25.55 -14.53
CA ASP A 510 16.13 25.43 -13.16
C ASP A 510 14.89 24.54 -13.08
N PHE A 511 14.03 24.54 -14.11
CA PHE A 511 12.93 23.60 -14.25
C PHE A 511 13.40 22.14 -14.43
N ILE A 512 14.43 21.88 -15.24
CA ILE A 512 14.97 20.52 -15.42
C ILE A 512 15.71 20.03 -14.17
N LYS A 513 16.39 20.93 -13.43
CA LYS A 513 16.99 20.60 -12.12
C LYS A 513 15.97 20.16 -11.07
N GLY A 514 14.70 20.49 -11.29
CA GLY A 514 13.59 20.05 -10.46
C GLY A 514 13.05 18.65 -10.79
N PHE A 515 13.61 17.94 -11.76
CA PHE A 515 13.15 16.61 -12.16
C PHE A 515 13.44 15.55 -11.10
N HIS A 516 12.54 14.57 -11.02
CA HIS A 516 12.68 13.42 -10.14
C HIS A 516 13.72 12.46 -10.72
N ASN A 517 14.66 12.03 -9.89
CA ASN A 517 15.61 11.00 -10.28
C ASN A 517 14.88 9.64 -10.40
N LEU A 518 14.70 9.14 -11.62
CA LEU A 518 14.25 7.75 -11.87
C LEU A 518 15.44 6.78 -11.94
N ASP A 519 16.56 7.11 -11.29
CA ASP A 519 17.76 6.29 -11.37
C ASP A 519 17.69 5.08 -10.42
N VAL A 520 17.08 4.03 -11.01
CA VAL A 520 17.30 2.57 -10.90
C VAL A 520 16.55 1.80 -9.81
#